data_AF-K9VNP2-F1
#
_entry.id   AF-K9VNP2-F1
#
_cell.length_a   1.000
_cell.length_b   1.000
_cell.length_c   1.000
_cell.angle_alpha   90.00
_cell.angle_beta   90.00
_cell.angle_gamma   90.00
#
_symmetry.space_group_name_H-M   'P 1'
#
loop_
_entity.id
_entity.type
_entity.pdbx_description
1 polymer ?
#
loop_
_entity_poly.entity_id
_entity_poly.type
_entity_poly.pdbx_seq_one_letter_code
_entity_poly.pdbx_strand_id
1 'polypeptide(L)' 'MYEVNSQLPNLPAKNLKRVTSYVPPNAYNVLEDWAKQEDRTVSNLVSRIVSEAVDAYLAKKTTEDEPSSN' A
#
# COMPACT_ATOMS: atom_id res chain seq x y z
N MET A 1 -13.87 12.16 4.85
CA MET A 1 -13.62 11.03 5.76
C MET A 1 -13.17 9.86 4.89
N TYR A 2 -11.86 9.58 4.82
CA TYR A 2 -11.37 8.36 4.19
C TYR A 2 -11.27 7.32 5.30
N GLU A 3 -12.12 6.31 5.26
CA GLU A 3 -12.10 5.21 6.24
C GLU A 3 -10.85 4.35 5.99
N VAL A 4 -9.96 4.33 6.97
CA VAL A 4 -8.77 3.48 7.01
C VAL A 4 -9.24 2.06 7.34
N ASN A 5 -9.24 1.18 6.34
CA ASN A 5 -9.44 -0.25 6.53
C ASN A 5 -8.13 -0.97 6.20
N SER A 6 -7.40 -1.34 7.25
CA SER A 6 -6.16 -2.13 7.24
C SER A 6 -6.35 -3.59 6.79
N GLN A 7 -7.58 -3.96 6.43
CA GLN A 7 -7.86 -5.16 5.66
C GLN A 7 -7.91 -4.73 4.21
N LEU A 8 -6.98 -5.21 3.36
CA LEU A 8 -7.21 -5.19 1.92
C LEU A 8 -8.62 -5.75 1.71
N PRO A 9 -9.60 -4.94 1.31
CA PRO A 9 -10.93 -5.47 1.13
C PRO A 9 -10.78 -6.55 0.07
N ASN A 10 -11.47 -7.67 0.23
CA ASN A 10 -11.55 -8.71 -0.79
C ASN A 10 -12.34 -8.15 -1.98
N LEU A 11 -11.77 -7.14 -2.63
CA LEU A 11 -12.33 -6.41 -3.74
C LEU A 11 -12.25 -7.37 -4.92
N PRO A 12 -13.38 -7.67 -5.57
CA PRO A 12 -13.35 -8.49 -6.76
C PRO A 12 -12.42 -7.83 -7.78
N ALA A 13 -11.59 -8.62 -8.47
CA ALA A 13 -10.52 -8.13 -9.34
C ALA A 13 -10.99 -7.08 -10.38
N LYS A 14 -12.28 -7.11 -10.77
CA LYS A 14 -12.95 -6.11 -11.61
C LYS A 14 -12.90 -4.67 -11.08
N ASN A 15 -12.72 -4.49 -9.77
CA ASN A 15 -12.64 -3.19 -9.10
C ASN A 15 -11.18 -2.74 -8.87
N LEU A 16 -10.20 -3.57 -9.21
CA LEU A 16 -8.78 -3.23 -9.10
C LEU A 16 -8.30 -2.58 -10.41
N LYS A 17 -7.47 -1.54 -10.29
CA LYS A 17 -6.79 -0.94 -11.44
C LYS A 17 -5.42 -1.58 -11.63
N ARG A 18 -5.13 -2.03 -12.86
CA ARG A 18 -3.78 -2.49 -13.22
C ARG A 18 -2.85 -1.29 -13.32
N VAL A 19 -1.73 -1.35 -12.61
CA VAL A 19 -0.66 -0.35 -12.66
C VAL A 19 0.62 -1.04 -13.11
N THR A 20 1.44 -0.34 -13.90
CA THR A 20 2.77 -0.81 -14.31
C THR A 20 3.76 0.29 -13.95
N SER A 21 4.78 -0.07 -13.19
CA SER A 21 5.83 0.82 -12.73
C SER A 21 7.17 0.09 -12.75
N TYR A 22 8.25 0.85 -12.81
CA TYR A 22 9.60 0.34 -12.71
C TYR A 22 10.07 0.35 -11.26
N VAL A 23 10.80 -0.69 -10.87
CA VAL A 23 11.45 -0.79 -9.55
C VAL A 23 12.91 -1.23 -9.74
N PRO A 24 13.82 -0.88 -8.81
CA PRO A 24 15.17 -1.40 -8.83
C PRO A 24 15.19 -2.94 -8.82
N PRO A 25 16.08 -3.61 -9.57
CA PRO A 25 16.12 -5.08 -9.64
C PRO A 25 16.25 -5.76 -8.28
N ASN A 26 17.06 -5.19 -7.37
CA ASN A 26 17.21 -5.70 -6.02
C ASN A 26 15.88 -5.66 -5.23
N ALA A 27 15.11 -4.58 -5.39
CA ALA A 27 13.81 -4.46 -4.73
C ALA A 27 12.81 -5.48 -5.28
N TYR A 28 12.83 -5.75 -6.59
CA TYR A 28 12.01 -6.80 -7.18
C TYR A 28 12.32 -8.17 -6.56
N ASN A 29 13.59 -8.55 -6.46
CA ASN A 29 13.99 -9.85 -5.91
C ASN A 29 13.53 -10.02 -4.46
N VAL A 30 13.71 -8.98 -3.63
CA VAL A 30 13.26 -8.98 -2.23
C VAL A 30 11.74 -9.15 -2.14
N LEU A 31 10.97 -8.43 -2.98
CA LEU A 31 9.51 -8.54 -3.01
C LEU A 31 9.04 -9.92 -3.50
N GLU A 32 9.75 -10.50 -4.47
CA GLU A 32 9.43 -11.84 -4.97
C GLU A 32 9.67 -12.92 -3.91
N ASP A 33 10.80 -12.87 -3.22
CA ASP A 33 11.13 -13.84 -2.17
C ASP A 33 10.22 -13.70 -0.95
N TRP A 34 9.88 -12.46 -0.56
CA TRP A 34 8.92 -12.23 0.51
C TRP A 34 7.52 -12.77 0.13
N ALA A 35 7.07 -12.54 -1.10
CA ALA A 35 5.78 -13.07 -1.56
C ALA A 35 5.73 -14.61 -1.52
N LYS A 36 6.83 -15.29 -1.88
CA LYS A 36 6.96 -16.75 -1.76
C LYS A 36 6.90 -17.22 -0.30
N GLN A 37 7.57 -16.52 0.62
CA GLN A 37 7.57 -16.86 2.05
C GLN A 37 6.16 -16.79 2.67
N GLU A 38 5.31 -15.88 2.20
CA GLU A 38 3.94 -15.70 2.70
C GLU A 38 2.87 -16.47 1.90
N ASP A 39 3.26 -17.30 0.92
CA ASP A 39 2.35 -18.00 0.00
C ASP A 39 1.35 -17.03 -0.68
N ARG A 40 1.87 -15.92 -1.23
CA ARG A 40 1.08 -14.86 -1.86
C ARG A 40 1.64 -14.44 -3.20
N THR A 41 0.82 -13.77 -4.00
CA THR A 41 1.30 -13.14 -5.24
C THR A 41 2.05 -11.84 -4.93
N VAL A 42 3.04 -11.51 -5.77
CA VAL A 42 3.76 -10.23 -5.67
C VAL A 42 2.80 -9.03 -5.72
N SER A 43 1.78 -9.09 -6.57
CA SER A 43 0.76 -8.03 -6.64
C SER A 43 -0.04 -7.87 -5.35
N ASN A 44 -0.36 -8.98 -4.67
CA ASN A 44 -1.05 -8.93 -3.39
C ASN A 44 -0.17 -8.32 -2.30
N LEU A 45 1.09 -8.74 -2.20
CA LEU A 45 2.06 -8.19 -1.25
C LEU A 45 2.27 -6.68 -1.48
N VAL A 46 2.58 -6.28 -2.71
CA VAL A 46 2.82 -4.87 -3.06
C VAL A 46 1.58 -4.02 -2.78
N SER A 47 0.38 -4.53 -3.05
CA SER A 47 -0.86 -3.81 -2.73
C SER A 47 -0.98 -3.50 -1.24
N ARG A 48 -0.59 -4.42 -0.34
CA ARG A 48 -0.62 -4.18 1.12
C ARG A 48 0.35 -3.09 1.51
N ILE A 49 1.61 -3.22 1.07
CA ILE A 49 2.68 -2.27 1.40
C ILE A 49 2.30 -0.87 0.93
N VAL A 50 1.78 -0.73 -0.30
CA VAL A 50 1.37 0.56 -0.85
C VAL A 50 0.18 1.14 -0.09
N SER A 51 -0.83 0.32 0.26
CA SER A 51 -1.97 0.77 1.07
C SER A 51 -1.51 1.32 2.43
N GLU A 52 -0.67 0.58 3.15
CA GLU A 52 -0.13 1.01 4.45
C GLU A 52 0.68 2.31 4.33
N ALA A 53 1.49 2.44 3.28
CA ALA A 53 2.27 3.66 3.03
C ALA A 53 1.39 4.87 2.70
N VAL A 54 0.30 4.68 1.94
CA VAL A 54 -0.68 5.73 1.63
C VAL A 54 -1.41 6.16 2.89
N ASP A 55 -1.87 5.22 3.71
CA ASP A 55 -2.55 5.52 4.98
C ASP A 55 -1.62 6.30 5.92
N ALA A 56 -0.36 5.88 6.05
CA ALA A 56 0.64 6.59 6.85
C ALA A 56 0.93 8.00 6.31
N TYR A 57 0.98 8.18 4.99
CA TYR A 57 1.15 9.49 4.35
C TYR A 57 -0.03 10.41 4.64
N LEU A 58 -1.27 9.91 4.50
CA LEU A 58 -2.49 10.68 4.77
C LEU A 58 -2.62 11.05 6.25
N ALA A 59 -2.25 10.15 7.16
CA ALA A 59 -2.24 10.43 8.59
C ALA A 59 -1.29 11.57 8.94
N LYS A 60 -0.05 11.56 8.41
CA LYS A 60 0.93 12.63 8.62
C LYS A 60 0.45 13.98 8.09
N LYS A 61 -0.13 13.98 6.88
CA LYS A 61 -0.66 15.20 6.28
C LYS A 61 -1.76 15.83 7.14
N THR A 62 -2.63 15.02 7.75
CA THR A 62 -3.73 15.50 8.59
C THR A 62 -3.21 16.13 9.89
N THR A 63 -2.08 15.66 10.44
CA THR A 63 -1.46 16.25 11.65
C THR A 63 -0.67 17.53 11.38
N GLU A 64 -0.22 17.77 10.15
CA GLU A 64 0.49 19.02 9.77
C GLU A 64 -0.49 20.18 9.45
N ASP A 65 -1.74 19.86 9.13
CA ASP A 65 -2.79 20.82 8.80
C ASP A 65 -3.63 21.30 10.01
N GLU A 66 -3.32 20.90 11.26
CA GLU A 66 -3.91 21.55 12.44
C GLU A 66 -3.26 22.91 12.71
N PRO A 67 -3.99 24.04 12.62
CA PRO A 67 -3.43 25.34 12.95
C PRO A 67 -3.19 25.40 14.45
N SER A 68 -1.94 25.69 14.81
CA SER A 68 -1.57 26.29 16.09
C SER A 68 -2.53 27.44 16.40
N SER A 69 -3.57 27.16 17.20
CA SER A 69 -4.43 28.18 17.77
C SER A 69 -3.64 28.84 18.89
N ASN A 70 -3.16 30.06 18.61
CA ASN A 70 -2.76 31.02 19.64
C ASN A 70 -3.95 31.44 20.49
#